data_AF-A0AAV5VYV9-F1
#
_entry.id   AF-A0AAV5VYV9-F1
#
_cell.length_a   1.000
_cell.length_b   1.000
_cell.length_c   1.000
_cell.angle_alpha   90.00
_cell.angle_beta   90.00
_cell.angle_gamma   90.00
#
_symmetry.space_group_name_H-M   'P 1'
#
loop_
_entity.id
_entity.type
_entity.pdbx_description
1 polymer ?
#
loop_
_entity_poly.entity_id
_entity_poly.type
_entity_poly.pdbx_seq_one_letter_code
_entity_poly.pdbx_strand_id
1 'polypeptide(L)' 'VEDPILKGKEDMNRRYKAVCAHSHILRIRGKEIRAKLEDLKFVMEIKSGAFGNVSTYSYNGELMAVK' A
#
# COMPACT_ATOMS: atom_id res chain seq x y z
N VAL A 1 -1.54 -36.27 -3.63
CA VAL A 1 -0.92 -35.49 -2.55
C VAL A 1 -0.73 -34.10 -3.10
N GLU A 2 -1.48 -33.10 -2.61
CA GLU A 2 -1.33 -31.71 -3.09
C GLU A 2 0.04 -31.19 -2.67
N ASP A 3 0.77 -30.59 -3.61
CA ASP A 3 2.07 -29.98 -3.35
C ASP A 3 1.87 -28.73 -2.45
N PRO A 4 2.41 -28.71 -1.22
CA PRO A 4 2.24 -27.60 -0.29
C PRO A 4 2.82 -26.28 -0.81
N ILE A 5 3.76 -26.31 -1.77
CA ILE A 5 4.33 -25.12 -2.40
C ILE A 5 3.32 -24.47 -3.36
N LEU A 6 2.57 -25.26 -4.11
CA LEU A 6 1.54 -24.77 -5.03
C LEU A 6 0.38 -24.12 -4.27
N LYS A 7 -0.08 -24.77 -3.19
CA LYS A 7 -1.12 -24.23 -2.30
C LYS A 7 -0.71 -22.90 -1.65
N GLY A 8 0.54 -22.79 -1.20
CA GLY A 8 1.08 -21.55 -0.64
C GLY A 8 1.13 -20.40 -1.64
N LYS A 9 1.44 -20.67 -2.91
CA LYS A 9 1.43 -19.66 -3.98
C LYS A 9 0.01 -19.20 -4.33
N GLU A 10 -0.95 -20.11 -4.39
CA GLU A 10 -2.35 -19.79 -4.66
C GLU A 10 -2.96 -18.91 -3.55
N ASP A 11 -2.66 -19.23 -2.28
CA ASP A 11 -3.10 -18.43 -1.14
C ASP A 11 -2.47 -17.02 -1.14
N MET A 12 -1.18 -16.91 -1.48
CA MET A 12 -0.53 -15.61 -1.66
C MET A 12 -1.19 -14.80 -2.78
N ASN A 13 -1.43 -15.41 -3.93
CA ASN A 13 -2.07 -14.76 -5.07
C ASN A 13 -3.48 -14.29 -4.73
N ARG A 14 -4.25 -15.09 -3.98
CA ARG A 14 -5.59 -14.72 -3.53
C ARG A 14 -5.56 -13.49 -2.62
N ARG A 15 -4.64 -13.45 -1.65
CA ARG A 15 -4.47 -12.30 -0.74
C ARG A 15 -4.01 -11.05 -1.48
N TYR A 16 -3.07 -11.21 -2.40
CA TYR A 16 -2.61 -10.10 -3.25
C TYR A 16 -3.76 -9.52 -4.08
N LYS A 17 -4.55 -10.36 -4.77
CA LYS A 17 -5.72 -9.91 -5.54
C LYS A 17 -6.75 -9.17 -4.68
N ALA A 18 -6.98 -9.63 -3.44
CA ALA A 18 -7.87 -8.94 -2.51
C ALA A 18 -7.35 -7.54 -2.14
N VAL A 19 -6.04 -7.39 -1.89
CA VAL A 19 -5.43 -6.07 -1.64
C VAL A 19 -5.52 -5.18 -2.87
N CYS A 20 -5.26 -5.71 -4.07
CA CYS A 20 -5.38 -4.96 -5.32
C CYS A 20 -6.81 -4.49 -5.60
N ALA A 21 -7.84 -5.26 -5.23
CA ALA A 21 -9.23 -4.85 -5.39
C ALA A 21 -9.59 -3.59 -4.56
N HIS A 22 -8.81 -3.32 -3.51
CA HIS A 22 -8.95 -2.15 -2.65
C HIS A 22 -7.78 -1.17 -2.80
N SER A 23 -6.96 -1.31 -3.85
CA SER A 23 -5.90 -0.34 -4.12
C SER A 23 -6.47 1.01 -4.54
N HIS A 24 -5.66 2.06 -4.44
CA HIS A 24 -6.02 3.43 -4.78
C HIS A 24 -7.17 4.01 -3.93
N ILE A 25 -7.48 3.44 -2.78
CA ILE A 25 -8.44 3.97 -1.81
C ILE A 25 -7.70 4.35 -0.54
N LEU A 26 -7.74 5.62 -0.18
CA LEU A 26 -7.30 6.14 1.12
C LEU A 26 -8.51 6.32 2.02
N ARG A 27 -8.41 5.83 3.25
CA ARG A 27 -9.42 6.07 4.30
C ARG A 27 -8.86 7.07 5.30
N ILE A 28 -9.24 8.34 5.16
CA ILE A 28 -8.72 9.44 5.96
C ILE A 28 -9.87 10.05 6.75
N ARG A 29 -9.76 10.07 8.08
CA ARG A 29 -10.81 10.58 9.00
C ARG A 29 -12.21 10.01 8.71
N GLY A 30 -12.28 8.72 8.40
CA GLY A 30 -13.54 8.01 8.09
C GLY A 30 -14.11 8.24 6.68
N LYS A 31 -13.45 9.06 5.84
CA LYS A 31 -13.83 9.26 4.44
C LYS A 31 -13.02 8.35 3.52
N GLU A 32 -13.69 7.72 2.56
CA GLU A 32 -13.03 7.00 1.48
C GLU A 32 -12.74 7.95 0.31
N ILE A 33 -11.49 7.93 -0.15
CA ILE A 33 -10.98 8.82 -1.18
C ILE A 33 -10.26 7.95 -2.20
N ARG A 34 -10.61 8.11 -3.49
CA ARG A 34 -9.81 7.51 -4.56
C ARG A 34 -8.60 8.40 -4.82
N ALA A 35 -7.41 7.85 -4.62
CA ALA A 35 -6.15 8.54 -4.82
C ALA A 35 -5.06 7.58 -5.29
N LYS A 36 -4.24 8.04 -6.21
CA LYS A 36 -2.98 7.42 -6.62
C LYS A 36 -1.82 8.12 -5.93
N LEU A 37 -0.63 7.54 -6.05
CA LEU A 37 0.60 8.14 -5.50
C LEU A 37 0.88 9.52 -6.11
N GLU A 38 0.55 9.73 -7.39
CA GLU A 38 0.69 11.02 -8.10
C GLU A 38 -0.20 12.12 -7.54
N ASP A 39 -1.30 11.76 -6.86
CA ASP A 39 -2.18 12.71 -6.18
C ASP A 39 -1.62 13.14 -4.81
N LEU A 40 -0.55 12.47 -4.34
CA LEU A 40 0.10 12.73 -3.07
C LEU A 40 1.32 13.63 -3.26
N LYS A 41 1.43 14.69 -2.45
CA LYS A 41 2.62 15.55 -2.44
C LYS A 41 3.71 14.91 -1.59
N PHE A 42 4.84 14.57 -2.20
CA PHE A 42 6.03 14.15 -1.45
C PHE A 42 6.51 15.27 -0.52
N VAL A 43 6.86 14.91 0.71
CA VAL A 43 7.36 15.85 1.72
C VAL A 43 8.84 15.58 1.99
N MET A 44 9.16 14.37 2.42
CA MET A 44 10.54 13.97 2.69
C MET A 44 10.67 12.45 2.79
N GLU A 45 11.88 11.95 2.58
CA GLU A 45 12.22 10.57 2.91
C GLU A 45 12.41 10.43 4.42
N ILE A 46 11.86 9.38 5.03
CA ILE A 46 12.02 9.09 6.47
C ILE A 46 13.17 8.10 6.66
N LYS A 47 13.19 7.01 5.88
CA LYS A 47 14.19 5.96 5.99
C LYS A 47 14.25 5.10 4.73
N SER A 48 15.44 4.88 4.20
CA SER A 48 15.73 3.79 3.25
C SER A 48 16.44 2.63 3.95
N GLY A 49 16.10 1.40 3.57
CA GLY A 49 16.81 0.21 4.02
C GLY A 49 16.46 -1.05 3.21
N ALA A 50 17.06 -2.18 3.58
CA ALA A 50 16.92 -3.45 2.86
C ALA A 50 15.47 -3.96 2.71
N PHE A 51 14.53 -3.44 3.51
CA PHE A 51 13.12 -3.82 3.52
C PHE A 51 12.17 -2.78 2.89
N GLY A 52 12.72 -1.83 2.12
CA GLY A 52 11.98 -0.79 1.41
C GLY A 52 12.30 0.64 1.89
N ASN A 53 11.73 1.61 1.18
CA ASN A 53 11.88 3.03 1.48
C ASN A 53 10.59 3.56 2.10
N VAL A 54 10.68 4.28 3.21
CA VAL A 54 9.53 4.95 3.82
C VAL A 54 9.68 6.44 3.65
N SER A 55 8.64 7.07 3.12
CA SER A 55 8.58 8.49 2.81
C SER A 55 7.31 9.12 3.35
N THR A 56 7.40 10.38 3.76
CA THR A 56 6.24 11.19 4.15
C THR A 56 5.62 11.82 2.91
N TYR A 57 4.30 11.68 2.79
CA TYR A 57 3.48 12.32 1.78
C TYR A 57 2.36 13.15 2.43
N SER A 58 1.83 14.11 1.68
CA SER A 58 0.67 14.92 2.07
C SER A 58 -0.47 14.81 1.07
N TYR A 59 -1.70 14.72 1.58
CA TYR A 59 -2.93 14.84 0.81
C TYR A 59 -3.89 15.79 1.54
N ASN A 60 -4.27 16.90 0.90
CA ASN A 60 -5.14 17.92 1.50
C ASN A 60 -4.72 18.37 2.92
N GLY A 61 -3.41 18.50 3.16
CA GLY A 61 -2.86 18.92 4.45
C GLY A 61 -2.70 17.79 5.48
N GLU A 62 -3.24 16.60 5.22
CA GLU A 62 -3.02 15.43 6.07
C GLU A 62 -1.69 14.77 5.70
N LEU A 63 -0.88 14.40 6.69
CA LEU A 63 0.41 13.73 6.51
C LEU A 63 0.26 12.21 6.69
N MET A 64 0.98 11.46 5.88
CA MET A 64 1.01 9.99 5.94
C MET A 64 2.40 9.45 5.60
N ALA A 65 2.76 8.34 6.24
CA ALA A 65 3.93 7.55 5.87
C ALA A 65 3.54 6.52 4.81
N VAL A 66 4.28 6.49 3.71
CA VAL A 66 4.12 5.55 2.60
C VAL A 66 5.37 4.69 2.52
N LYS A 67 5.19 3.37 2.41
CA LYS A 67 6.26 2.37 2.27
C LYS A 67 6.33 1.86 0.84
#